data_AF-A0A2E7XHN0-F1
#
_entry.id   AF-A0A2E7XHN0-F1
#
_cell.length_a   1.000
_cell.length_b   1.000
_cell.length_c   1.000
_cell.angle_alpha   90.00
_cell.angle_beta   90.00
_cell.angle_gamma   90.00
#
_symmetry.space_group_name_H-M   'P 1'
#
loop_
_entity.id
_entity.type
_entity.pdbx_description
1 polymer ?
#
loop_
_entity_poly.entity_id
_entity_poly.type
_entity_poly.pdbx_seq_one_letter_code
_entity_poly.pdbx_strand_id
1 'polypeptide(L)'
;MPIRIPDNLPASDVLQRENIFCISSSDAEHQDIRPLKILLLNLMPKKIETEIHLLRMLANSPLQVDVELMRINERPSKNTPIEHMETFYKSFNDVRHNKYDGMIITGAPLGQKEFTEVSFWDDMKTIMDWTTTNVTSTMFLCWAVQAAMYHLYDIEKRILKEKISGVYPHHLVKPLSPIVRGFDDVFDAPHSRYAEVPYDDIATLREIEIVAASGIAGVYVAARKDGRQLFITGHSEYEPLCLKGEYERDLSAGLAPAIPENYFPGNDPKQDPIVTWKSHGNLLFSNWLNYYVYQLSPFDMSTIGKKFARIPMQLA
;
A
#
# COMPACT_ATOMS: atom_id res chain seq x y z
N MET A 1 16.26 3.52 -9.85
CA MET A 1 16.62 4.38 -10.99
C MET A 1 17.07 3.48 -12.14
N PRO A 2 16.58 3.67 -13.36
CA PRO A 2 17.02 2.90 -14.51
C PRO A 2 18.47 3.18 -14.87
N ILE A 3 19.13 2.21 -15.49
CA ILE A 3 20.46 2.38 -16.08
C ILE A 3 20.34 2.83 -17.53
N ARG A 4 21.25 3.71 -17.97
CA ARG A 4 21.44 4.05 -19.39
C ARG A 4 22.36 2.99 -19.98
N ILE A 5 21.89 2.31 -21.02
CA ILE A 5 22.70 1.32 -21.76
C ILE A 5 22.80 1.72 -23.23
N PRO A 6 23.87 1.30 -23.93
CA PRO A 6 23.93 1.41 -25.39
C PRO A 6 22.81 0.62 -26.03
N ASP A 7 22.20 1.17 -27.10
CA ASP A 7 20.98 0.62 -27.70
C ASP A 7 21.15 -0.83 -28.23
N ASN A 8 22.38 -1.20 -28.60
CA ASN A 8 22.73 -2.52 -29.15
C ASN A 8 23.41 -3.46 -28.13
N LEU A 9 23.32 -3.18 -26.82
CA LEU A 9 23.92 -4.05 -25.80
C LEU A 9 23.09 -5.36 -25.69
N PRO A 10 23.66 -6.56 -25.92
CA PRO A 10 22.88 -7.81 -25.87
C PRO A 10 22.17 -8.10 -24.53
N ALA A 11 22.64 -7.48 -23.45
CA ALA A 11 21.99 -7.55 -22.15
C ALA A 11 20.61 -6.86 -22.11
N SER A 12 20.30 -5.95 -23.05
CA SER A 12 19.01 -5.25 -23.10
C SER A 12 17.84 -6.21 -23.21
N ASP A 13 17.94 -7.21 -24.09
CA ASP A 13 16.89 -8.22 -24.33
C ASP A 13 16.68 -9.11 -23.10
N VAL A 14 17.76 -9.48 -22.39
CA VAL A 14 17.69 -10.30 -21.17
C VAL A 14 17.02 -9.50 -20.05
N LEU A 15 17.49 -8.27 -19.82
CA LEU A 15 16.95 -7.38 -18.79
C LEU A 15 15.47 -7.05 -19.05
N GLN A 16 15.07 -6.82 -20.30
CA GLN A 16 13.66 -6.61 -20.64
C GLN A 16 12.78 -7.84 -20.34
N ARG A 17 13.28 -9.06 -20.60
CA ARG A 17 12.54 -10.30 -20.26
C ARG A 17 12.40 -10.51 -18.75
N GLU A 18 13.33 -9.98 -17.96
CA GLU A 18 13.28 -9.96 -16.49
C GLU A 18 12.49 -8.74 -15.94
N ASN A 19 11.76 -8.03 -16.81
CA ASN A 19 11.06 -6.77 -16.54
C ASN A 19 11.98 -5.63 -16.06
N ILE A 20 13.30 -5.73 -16.19
CA ILE A 20 14.25 -4.71 -15.76
C ILE A 20 14.26 -3.56 -16.76
N PHE A 21 13.65 -2.45 -16.35
CA PHE A 21 13.58 -1.23 -17.15
C PHE A 21 14.98 -0.59 -17.33
N CYS A 22 15.42 -0.54 -18.59
CA CYS A 22 16.64 0.15 -19.03
C CYS A 22 16.23 1.27 -19.99
N ILE A 23 16.88 2.43 -19.90
CA ILE A 23 16.62 3.55 -20.81
C ILE A 23 17.68 3.50 -21.93
N SER A 24 17.20 3.64 -23.18
CA SER A 24 18.06 3.78 -24.35
C SER A 24 18.86 5.09 -24.26
N SER A 25 19.98 5.17 -24.97
CA SER A 25 20.78 6.39 -24.89
C SER A 25 20.09 7.62 -25.48
N SER A 26 19.15 7.43 -26.41
CA SER A 26 18.31 8.48 -27.00
C SER A 26 17.16 8.95 -26.10
N ASP A 27 16.56 8.03 -25.33
CA ASP A 27 15.43 8.37 -24.45
C ASP A 27 15.91 9.11 -23.19
N ALA A 28 17.14 8.80 -22.72
CA ALA A 28 17.74 9.45 -21.55
C ALA A 28 17.98 10.95 -21.75
N GLU A 29 18.21 11.40 -23.00
CA GLU A 29 18.46 12.82 -23.32
C GLU A 29 17.20 13.69 -23.22
N HIS A 30 16.02 13.08 -23.14
CA HIS A 30 14.72 13.75 -23.06
C HIS A 30 14.01 13.52 -21.72
N GLN A 31 14.68 12.93 -20.73
CA GLN A 31 14.05 12.59 -19.46
C GLN A 31 13.92 13.82 -18.56
N ASP A 32 12.72 14.40 -18.52
CA ASP A 32 12.37 15.41 -17.54
C ASP A 32 11.90 14.74 -16.23
N ILE A 33 12.64 14.98 -15.14
CA ILE A 33 12.29 14.51 -13.79
C ILE A 33 11.64 15.67 -13.04
N ARG A 34 10.44 15.44 -12.48
CA ARG A 34 9.76 16.38 -11.57
C ARG A 34 9.50 15.73 -10.21
N PRO A 35 9.29 16.52 -9.15
CA PRO A 35 8.78 16.02 -7.88
C PRO A 35 7.48 15.24 -8.06
N LEU A 36 7.35 14.14 -7.34
CA LEU A 36 6.15 13.31 -7.30
C LEU A 36 5.18 13.84 -6.25
N LYS A 37 3.92 13.98 -6.61
CA LYS A 37 2.87 14.40 -5.68
C LYS A 37 2.12 13.18 -5.13
N ILE A 38 2.24 12.94 -3.83
CA ILE A 38 1.59 11.82 -3.15
C ILE A 38 0.53 12.32 -2.16
N LEU A 39 -0.67 11.75 -2.23
CA LEU A 39 -1.74 12.01 -1.26
C LEU A 39 -1.83 10.87 -0.24
N LEU A 40 -1.90 11.19 1.05
CA LEU A 40 -2.11 10.21 2.12
C LEU A 40 -3.47 10.42 2.76
N LEU A 41 -4.42 9.51 2.50
CA LEU A 41 -5.67 9.43 3.26
C LEU A 41 -5.44 8.59 4.52
N ASN A 42 -5.21 9.27 5.64
CA ASN A 42 -4.94 8.62 6.91
C ASN A 42 -6.25 8.35 7.67
N LEU A 43 -6.66 7.08 7.72
CA LEU A 43 -7.83 6.57 8.44
C LEU A 43 -7.48 5.97 9.81
N MET A 44 -6.19 5.85 10.14
CA MET A 44 -5.74 5.25 11.40
C MET A 44 -6.08 6.14 12.61
N PRO A 45 -6.36 5.55 13.78
CA PRO A 45 -6.68 6.33 14.98
C PRO A 45 -5.48 7.15 15.48
N LYS A 46 -4.26 6.60 15.42
CA LYS A 46 -3.02 7.29 15.78
C LYS A 46 -2.41 7.94 14.53
N LYS A 47 -2.88 9.14 14.18
CA LYS A 47 -2.51 9.84 12.93
C LYS A 47 -1.00 10.05 12.81
N ILE A 48 -0.40 10.74 13.79
CA ILE A 48 1.04 11.10 13.79
C ILE A 48 1.95 9.86 13.74
N GLU A 49 1.63 8.81 14.49
CA GLU A 49 2.39 7.54 14.46
C GLU A 49 2.36 6.93 13.04
N THR A 50 1.18 6.90 12.42
CA THR A 50 1.01 6.38 11.05
C THR A 50 1.73 7.25 10.01
N GLU A 51 1.68 8.57 10.16
CA GLU A 51 2.42 9.52 9.32
C GLU A 51 3.93 9.23 9.38
N ILE A 52 4.49 9.09 10.58
CA ILE A 52 5.92 8.79 10.76
C ILE A 52 6.30 7.48 10.06
N HIS A 53 5.48 6.43 10.22
CA HIS A 53 5.76 5.12 9.61
C HIS A 53 5.78 5.19 8.08
N LEU A 54 4.75 5.80 7.49
CA LEU A 54 4.63 5.88 6.02
C LEU A 54 5.66 6.84 5.42
N LEU A 55 5.88 8.00 6.05
CA LEU A 55 6.89 8.96 5.57
C LEU A 55 8.31 8.37 5.64
N ARG A 56 8.60 7.54 6.65
CA ARG A 56 9.88 6.81 6.72
C ARG A 56 10.06 5.85 5.54
N MET A 57 9.00 5.14 5.14
CA MET A 57 9.05 4.25 3.97
C MET A 57 9.21 5.03 2.65
N LEU A 58 8.50 6.15 2.51
CA LEU A 58 8.58 6.99 1.31
C LEU A 58 9.92 7.75 1.16
N ALA A 59 10.58 8.05 2.28
CA ALA A 59 11.87 8.73 2.30
C ALA A 59 13.03 7.88 1.75
N ASN A 60 12.85 6.56 1.58
CA ASN A 60 13.89 5.65 1.10
C ASN A 60 13.96 5.60 -0.43
N SER A 61 14.06 6.76 -1.06
CA SER A 61 14.15 6.92 -2.51
C SER A 61 14.92 8.20 -2.86
N PRO A 62 15.70 8.21 -3.97
CA PRO A 62 16.34 9.43 -4.47
C PRO A 62 15.35 10.40 -5.13
N LEU A 63 14.10 10.00 -5.35
CA LEU A 63 13.07 10.83 -5.97
C LEU A 63 12.56 11.88 -4.97
N GLN A 64 12.34 13.11 -5.44
CA GLN A 64 11.65 14.12 -4.64
C GLN A 64 10.16 13.79 -4.54
N VAL A 65 9.62 13.79 -3.33
CA VAL A 65 8.23 13.43 -3.05
C VAL A 65 7.57 14.53 -2.21
N ASP A 66 6.56 15.17 -2.77
CA ASP A 66 5.69 16.12 -2.11
C ASP A 66 4.47 15.38 -1.54
N VAL A 67 4.36 15.32 -0.21
CA VAL A 67 3.26 14.62 0.46
C VAL A 67 2.21 15.60 0.96
N GLU A 68 0.94 15.34 0.61
CA GLU A 68 -0.22 16.02 1.20
C GLU A 68 -1.00 15.03 2.08
N LEU A 69 -1.44 15.47 3.26
CA LEU A 69 -2.27 14.67 4.16
C LEU A 69 -3.75 15.01 3.94
N MET A 70 -4.59 13.99 3.82
CA MET A 70 -6.04 14.14 3.67
C MET A 70 -6.79 13.48 4.82
N ARG A 71 -7.83 14.16 5.32
CA ARG A 71 -8.79 13.60 6.27
C ARG A 71 -10.07 13.23 5.56
N ILE A 72 -10.72 12.16 6.02
CA ILE A 72 -11.96 11.66 5.43
C ILE A 72 -13.14 12.60 5.68
N ASN A 73 -13.17 13.25 6.84
CA ASN A 73 -14.20 14.22 7.20
C ASN A 73 -13.70 15.19 8.29
N GLU A 74 -14.54 16.16 8.60
CA GLU A 74 -14.31 17.23 9.59
C GLU A 74 -14.48 16.77 11.05
N ARG A 75 -14.73 15.48 11.30
CA ARG A 75 -14.96 15.02 12.68
C ARG A 75 -13.65 15.13 13.49
N PRO A 76 -13.72 15.64 14.74
CA PRO A 76 -12.55 15.70 15.61
C PRO A 76 -11.90 14.32 15.78
N SER A 77 -10.59 14.26 15.63
CA SER A 77 -9.84 13.04 15.93
C SER A 77 -9.82 12.81 17.44
N LYS A 78 -10.04 11.57 17.89
CA LYS A 78 -10.01 11.23 19.33
C LYS A 78 -8.59 11.23 19.91
N ASN A 79 -7.59 10.88 19.10
CA ASN A 79 -6.21 10.64 19.55
C ASN A 79 -5.20 11.60 18.91
N THR A 80 -5.66 12.67 18.26
CA THR A 80 -4.78 13.61 17.55
C THR A 80 -5.20 15.03 17.88
N PRO A 81 -4.25 15.93 18.24
CA PRO A 81 -4.56 17.33 18.50
C PRO A 81 -5.29 17.98 17.34
N ILE A 82 -6.29 18.81 17.65
CA ILE A 82 -7.06 19.54 16.63
C ILE A 82 -6.13 20.44 15.81
N GLU A 83 -5.19 21.11 16.45
CA GLU A 83 -4.20 21.98 15.80
C GLU A 83 -3.39 21.24 14.72
N HIS A 84 -3.01 19.98 14.96
CA HIS A 84 -2.31 19.15 13.96
C HIS A 84 -3.20 18.88 12.74
N MET A 85 -4.47 18.55 12.99
CA MET A 85 -5.42 18.30 11.91
C MET A 85 -5.69 19.57 11.09
N GLU A 86 -5.90 20.71 11.74
CA GLU A 86 -6.20 21.98 11.04
C GLU A 86 -5.01 22.53 10.26
N THR A 87 -3.79 22.31 10.74
CA THR A 87 -2.57 22.83 10.11
C THR A 87 -2.13 21.99 8.91
N PHE A 88 -2.21 20.66 9.01
CA PHE A 88 -1.56 19.76 8.06
C PHE A 88 -2.52 18.95 7.18
N TYR A 89 -3.79 18.78 7.58
CA TYR A 89 -4.74 17.96 6.82
C TYR A 89 -5.66 18.79 5.93
N LYS A 90 -5.79 18.32 4.69
CA LYS A 90 -6.76 18.83 3.72
C LYS A 90 -8.05 18.01 3.75
N SER A 91 -9.17 18.65 3.42
CA SER A 91 -10.43 17.96 3.13
C SER A 91 -10.42 17.43 1.69
N PHE A 92 -11.34 16.51 1.37
CA PHE A 92 -11.52 16.08 -0.01
C PHE A 92 -11.87 17.25 -0.95
N ASN A 93 -12.63 18.24 -0.46
CA ASN A 93 -12.99 19.42 -1.27
C ASN A 93 -11.79 20.26 -1.69
N ASP A 94 -10.72 20.30 -0.87
CA ASP A 94 -9.51 21.04 -1.17
C ASP A 94 -8.66 20.35 -2.25
N VAL A 95 -8.82 19.04 -2.43
CA VAL A 95 -7.97 18.22 -3.31
C VAL A 95 -8.69 17.62 -4.51
N ARG A 96 -10.03 17.63 -4.55
CA ARG A 96 -10.84 16.98 -5.61
C ARG A 96 -10.51 17.45 -7.04
N HIS A 97 -10.01 18.67 -7.19
CA HIS A 97 -9.62 19.24 -8.49
C HIS A 97 -8.14 19.04 -8.84
N ASN A 98 -7.36 18.50 -7.90
CA ASN A 98 -5.94 18.19 -8.11
C ASN A 98 -5.76 16.82 -8.78
N LYS A 99 -4.54 16.59 -9.25
CA LYS A 99 -4.04 15.31 -9.74
C LYS A 99 -2.83 14.89 -8.91
N TYR A 100 -2.66 13.58 -8.73
CA TYR A 100 -1.60 13.00 -7.92
C TYR A 100 -0.95 11.83 -8.63
N ASP A 101 0.36 11.69 -8.45
CA ASP A 101 1.12 10.55 -8.98
C ASP A 101 0.83 9.31 -8.15
N GLY A 102 0.80 9.47 -6.82
CA GLY A 102 0.56 8.39 -5.89
C GLY A 102 -0.54 8.75 -4.89
N MET A 103 -1.26 7.74 -4.42
CA MET A 103 -2.10 7.87 -3.23
C MET A 103 -1.95 6.65 -2.34
N ILE A 104 -1.91 6.86 -1.03
CA ILE A 104 -2.00 5.79 -0.03
C ILE A 104 -3.29 5.97 0.76
N ILE A 105 -4.08 4.91 0.87
CA ILE A 105 -5.26 4.86 1.74
C ILE A 105 -4.97 3.84 2.83
N THR A 106 -4.87 4.31 4.08
CA THR A 106 -4.46 3.46 5.20
C THR A 106 -5.57 2.52 5.67
N GLY A 107 -5.22 1.56 6.51
CA GLY A 107 -6.19 0.79 7.27
C GLY A 107 -7.04 1.65 8.22
N ALA A 108 -8.08 1.04 8.76
CA ALA A 108 -8.97 1.60 9.77
C ALA A 108 -9.44 0.47 10.72
N PRO A 109 -9.75 0.77 11.99
CA PRO A 109 -10.22 -0.22 12.96
C PRO A 109 -11.71 -0.55 12.74
N LEU A 110 -12.06 -1.02 11.53
CA LEU A 110 -13.43 -1.22 11.05
C LEU A 110 -13.68 -2.63 10.48
N GLY A 111 -12.72 -3.56 10.62
CA GLY A 111 -12.79 -4.88 9.98
C GLY A 111 -14.02 -5.72 10.35
N GLN A 112 -14.54 -5.57 11.56
CA GLN A 112 -15.75 -6.28 12.02
C GLN A 112 -17.06 -5.56 11.67
N LYS A 113 -17.01 -4.32 11.19
CA LYS A 113 -18.18 -3.53 10.87
C LYS A 113 -18.65 -3.80 9.45
N GLU A 114 -19.95 -3.81 9.21
CA GLU A 114 -20.47 -3.82 7.84
C GLU A 114 -20.21 -2.47 7.17
N PHE A 115 -19.93 -2.48 5.86
CA PHE A 115 -19.58 -1.25 5.13
C PHE A 115 -20.69 -0.21 5.19
N THR A 116 -21.95 -0.65 5.09
CA THR A 116 -23.15 0.19 5.19
C THR A 116 -23.32 0.87 6.54
N GLU A 117 -22.68 0.35 7.59
CA GLU A 117 -22.70 0.96 8.92
C GLU A 117 -21.51 1.91 9.14
N VAL A 118 -20.51 1.93 8.25
CA VAL A 118 -19.37 2.86 8.35
C VAL A 118 -19.85 4.27 8.06
N SER A 119 -19.71 5.16 9.05
CA SER A 119 -20.37 6.48 9.01
C SER A 119 -19.86 7.43 7.92
N PHE A 120 -18.72 7.13 7.32
CA PHE A 120 -18.10 7.90 6.23
C PHE A 120 -18.03 7.07 4.93
N TRP A 121 -18.85 6.01 4.82
CA TRP A 121 -18.79 5.10 3.69
C TRP A 121 -19.06 5.78 2.35
N ASP A 122 -20.03 6.69 2.29
CA ASP A 122 -20.33 7.44 1.06
C ASP A 122 -19.18 8.35 0.63
N ASP A 123 -18.48 8.97 1.59
CA ASP A 123 -17.26 9.74 1.32
C ASP A 123 -16.16 8.83 0.77
N MET A 124 -15.99 7.63 1.35
CA MET A 124 -15.02 6.65 0.87
C MET A 124 -15.29 6.19 -0.55
N LYS A 125 -16.55 5.89 -0.91
CA LYS A 125 -16.92 5.54 -2.30
C LYS A 125 -16.55 6.67 -3.26
N THR A 126 -16.92 7.90 -2.92
CA THR A 126 -16.60 9.10 -3.72
C THR A 126 -15.10 9.26 -3.94
N ILE A 127 -14.29 9.07 -2.89
CA ILE A 127 -12.84 9.15 -2.97
C ILE A 127 -12.26 8.01 -3.81
N MET A 128 -12.73 6.77 -3.61
CA MET A 128 -12.27 5.61 -4.38
C MET A 128 -12.59 5.76 -5.87
N ASP A 129 -13.77 6.25 -6.23
CA ASP A 129 -14.12 6.58 -7.62
C ASP A 129 -13.19 7.66 -8.18
N TRP A 130 -12.95 8.72 -7.40
CA TRP A 130 -12.04 9.80 -7.79
C TRP A 130 -10.61 9.32 -8.03
N THR A 131 -10.11 8.34 -7.27
CA THR A 131 -8.76 7.78 -7.50
C THR A 131 -8.61 7.24 -8.93
N THR A 132 -9.68 6.69 -9.52
CA THR A 132 -9.66 6.09 -10.87
C THR A 132 -9.48 7.12 -11.99
N THR A 133 -9.67 8.41 -11.71
CA THR A 133 -9.52 9.49 -12.69
C THR A 133 -8.46 10.52 -12.31
N ASN A 134 -8.03 10.58 -11.05
CA ASN A 134 -7.18 11.67 -10.56
C ASN A 134 -5.85 11.20 -9.95
N VAL A 135 -5.65 9.89 -9.81
CA VAL A 135 -4.41 9.31 -9.30
C VAL A 135 -3.83 8.33 -10.32
N THR A 136 -2.51 8.38 -10.53
CA THR A 136 -1.83 7.38 -11.38
C THR A 136 -1.87 6.01 -10.70
N SER A 137 -1.35 5.89 -9.47
CA SER A 137 -1.38 4.64 -8.69
C SER A 137 -1.84 4.85 -7.26
N THR A 138 -2.80 4.04 -6.81
CA THR A 138 -3.30 4.03 -5.42
C THR A 138 -2.94 2.74 -4.70
N MET A 139 -2.28 2.85 -3.56
CA MET A 139 -1.99 1.76 -2.63
C MET A 139 -3.02 1.74 -1.51
N PHE A 140 -3.75 0.64 -1.39
CA PHE A 140 -4.73 0.38 -0.34
C PHE A 140 -4.09 -0.53 0.72
N LEU A 141 -4.17 -0.14 1.99
CA LEU A 141 -3.59 -0.89 3.11
C LEU A 141 -4.68 -1.50 4.01
N CYS A 142 -4.53 -2.78 4.37
CA CYS A 142 -5.37 -3.50 5.34
C CYS A 142 -6.88 -3.33 5.07
N TRP A 143 -7.63 -2.63 5.95
CA TRP A 143 -9.08 -2.40 5.77
C TRP A 143 -9.42 -1.67 4.47
N ALA A 144 -8.54 -0.77 3.98
CA ALA A 144 -8.76 -0.10 2.72
C ALA A 144 -8.76 -1.06 1.52
N VAL A 145 -8.07 -2.20 1.62
CA VAL A 145 -8.17 -3.27 0.61
C VAL A 145 -9.59 -3.82 0.58
N GLN A 146 -10.17 -4.12 1.75
CA GLN A 146 -11.53 -4.64 1.85
C GLN A 146 -12.54 -3.63 1.29
N ALA A 147 -12.39 -2.35 1.65
CA ALA A 147 -13.24 -1.29 1.13
C ALA A 147 -13.18 -1.16 -0.40
N ALA A 148 -11.97 -1.20 -0.96
CA ALA A 148 -11.77 -1.08 -2.41
C ALA A 148 -12.27 -2.31 -3.16
N MET A 149 -12.02 -3.52 -2.65
CA MET A 149 -12.50 -4.76 -3.25
C MET A 149 -14.03 -4.83 -3.25
N TYR A 150 -14.68 -4.36 -2.19
CA TYR A 150 -16.13 -4.29 -2.13
C TYR A 150 -16.71 -3.23 -3.08
N HIS A 151 -16.22 -1.99 -3.04
CA HIS A 151 -16.80 -0.90 -3.83
C HIS A 151 -16.47 -0.98 -5.33
N LEU A 152 -15.23 -1.33 -5.68
CA LEU A 152 -14.76 -1.27 -7.07
C LEU A 152 -14.91 -2.61 -7.81
N TYR A 153 -15.04 -3.73 -7.09
CA TYR A 153 -15.02 -5.08 -7.66
C TYR A 153 -16.14 -6.00 -7.14
N ASP A 154 -17.03 -5.50 -6.29
CA ASP A 154 -18.17 -6.26 -5.74
C ASP A 154 -17.73 -7.54 -4.99
N ILE A 155 -16.55 -7.50 -4.34
CA ILE A 155 -16.06 -8.60 -3.50
C ILE A 155 -16.30 -8.29 -2.03
N GLU A 156 -17.08 -9.14 -1.37
CA GLU A 156 -17.33 -9.04 0.06
C GLU A 156 -16.12 -9.49 0.90
N LYS A 157 -15.95 -8.85 2.07
CA LYS A 157 -14.99 -9.31 3.06
C LYS A 157 -15.56 -10.50 3.84
N ARG A 158 -14.71 -11.46 4.15
CA ARG A 158 -15.01 -12.54 5.10
C ARG A 158 -14.50 -12.17 6.49
N ILE A 159 -15.40 -12.16 7.49
CA ILE A 159 -15.00 -12.02 8.89
C ILE A 159 -14.39 -13.34 9.37
N LEU A 160 -13.22 -13.23 10.00
CA LEU A 160 -12.49 -14.36 10.54
C LEU A 160 -13.03 -14.77 11.90
N LYS A 161 -12.98 -16.07 12.19
CA LYS A 161 -13.33 -16.61 13.52
C LYS A 161 -12.41 -16.10 14.61
N GLU A 162 -11.13 -15.95 14.29
CA GLU A 162 -10.08 -15.46 15.17
C GLU A 162 -9.29 -14.34 14.48
N LYS A 163 -8.78 -13.39 15.27
CA LYS A 163 -7.95 -12.30 14.73
C LYS A 163 -6.64 -12.90 14.20
N ILE A 164 -6.28 -12.57 12.96
CA ILE A 164 -4.90 -12.75 12.50
C ILE A 164 -4.10 -11.59 13.08
N SER A 165 -3.13 -11.89 13.94
CA SER A 165 -2.31 -10.91 14.65
C SER A 165 -0.92 -11.49 14.86
N GLY A 166 0.06 -11.04 14.10
CA GLY A 166 1.40 -11.62 14.13
C GLY A 166 2.22 -11.28 12.90
N VAL A 167 3.36 -11.95 12.76
CA VAL A 167 4.24 -11.90 11.60
C VAL A 167 4.17 -13.25 10.91
N TYR A 168 3.91 -13.26 9.61
CA TYR A 168 3.65 -14.51 8.89
C TYR A 168 4.53 -14.60 7.65
N PRO A 169 4.96 -15.81 7.27
CA PRO A 169 5.69 -16.04 6.04
C PRO A 169 4.76 -15.99 4.82
N HIS A 170 5.25 -15.39 3.75
CA HIS A 170 4.62 -15.23 2.44
C HIS A 170 5.51 -15.81 1.36
N HIS A 171 4.90 -16.28 0.28
CA HIS A 171 5.56 -16.75 -0.93
C HIS A 171 5.18 -15.88 -2.12
N LEU A 172 6.10 -15.75 -3.07
CA LEU A 172 5.85 -15.09 -4.35
C LEU A 172 5.03 -16.01 -5.27
N VAL A 173 3.89 -15.50 -5.74
CA VAL A 173 3.05 -16.11 -6.79
C VAL A 173 3.47 -15.60 -8.18
N LYS A 174 3.88 -14.33 -8.25
CA LYS A 174 4.35 -13.65 -9.47
C LYS A 174 5.74 -13.03 -9.23
N PRO A 175 6.82 -13.84 -9.24
CA PRO A 175 8.16 -13.37 -8.84
C PRO A 175 8.74 -12.29 -9.77
N LEU A 176 8.27 -12.21 -11.02
CA LEU A 176 8.71 -11.19 -11.98
C LEU A 176 7.89 -9.89 -11.92
N SER A 177 6.88 -9.81 -11.05
CA SER A 177 6.10 -8.58 -10.90
C SER A 177 6.97 -7.46 -10.31
N PRO A 178 6.98 -6.25 -10.89
CA PRO A 178 7.86 -5.17 -10.44
C PRO A 178 7.66 -4.75 -8.97
N ILE A 179 6.50 -5.02 -8.37
CA ILE A 179 6.23 -4.65 -6.97
C ILE A 179 7.03 -5.50 -5.97
N VAL A 180 7.38 -6.73 -6.33
CA VAL A 180 8.17 -7.67 -5.52
C VAL A 180 9.62 -7.79 -6.00
N ARG A 181 10.11 -6.85 -6.81
CA ARG A 181 11.50 -6.87 -7.25
C ARG A 181 12.45 -6.83 -6.04
N GLY A 182 13.39 -7.77 -6.01
CA GLY A 182 14.37 -7.90 -4.94
C GLY A 182 13.82 -8.56 -3.67
N PHE A 183 12.57 -9.02 -3.66
CA PHE A 183 12.04 -9.84 -2.58
C PHE A 183 12.69 -11.23 -2.63
N ASP A 184 12.83 -11.83 -1.46
CA ASP A 184 13.17 -13.25 -1.34
C ASP A 184 11.96 -14.12 -1.72
N ASP A 185 12.21 -15.36 -2.12
CA ASP A 185 11.15 -16.33 -2.46
C ASP A 185 10.18 -16.57 -1.31
N VAL A 186 10.68 -16.48 -0.07
CA VAL A 186 9.92 -16.52 1.17
C VAL A 186 10.31 -15.34 2.03
N PHE A 187 9.33 -14.60 2.52
CA PHE A 187 9.57 -13.42 3.33
C PHE A 187 8.47 -13.19 4.36
N ASP A 188 8.76 -12.41 5.39
CA ASP A 188 7.82 -12.15 6.47
C ASP A 188 7.11 -10.80 6.30
N ALA A 189 5.82 -10.77 6.61
CA ALA A 189 5.08 -9.51 6.78
C ALA A 189 4.09 -9.58 7.96
N PRO A 190 3.90 -8.46 8.69
CA PRO A 190 2.96 -8.40 9.80
C PRO A 190 1.51 -8.28 9.29
N HIS A 191 0.59 -8.90 10.01
CA HIS A 191 -0.86 -8.79 9.80
C HIS A 191 -1.56 -8.52 11.14
N SER A 192 -2.60 -7.67 11.12
CA SER A 192 -3.45 -7.40 12.27
C SER A 192 -4.87 -7.08 11.80
N ARG A 193 -5.71 -8.11 11.65
CA ARG A 193 -7.04 -7.97 11.02
C ARG A 193 -8.04 -9.03 11.48
N TYR A 194 -9.32 -8.63 11.51
CA TYR A 194 -10.48 -9.50 11.78
C TYR A 194 -11.25 -9.90 10.52
N ALA A 195 -10.87 -9.36 9.37
CA ALA A 195 -11.53 -9.65 8.12
C ALA A 195 -10.50 -9.77 7.00
N GLU A 196 -10.93 -10.40 5.92
CA GLU A 196 -10.10 -10.67 4.77
C GLU A 196 -10.89 -10.62 3.48
N VAL A 197 -10.19 -10.46 2.38
CA VAL A 197 -10.77 -10.66 1.05
C VAL A 197 -10.38 -12.07 0.61
N PRO A 198 -11.34 -12.96 0.30
CA PRO A 198 -11.03 -14.34 -0.05
C PRO A 198 -10.13 -14.45 -1.28
N TYR A 199 -9.18 -15.37 -1.25
CA TYR A 199 -8.24 -15.61 -2.36
C TYR A 199 -8.99 -15.93 -3.66
N ASP A 200 -9.93 -16.86 -3.59
CA ASP A 200 -10.65 -17.37 -4.76
C ASP A 200 -11.48 -16.26 -5.43
N ASP A 201 -12.06 -15.35 -4.66
CA ASP A 201 -12.82 -14.22 -5.19
C ASP A 201 -11.90 -13.26 -5.95
N ILE A 202 -10.74 -12.90 -5.38
CA ILE A 202 -9.74 -12.07 -6.09
C ILE A 202 -9.23 -12.77 -7.35
N ALA A 203 -9.02 -14.09 -7.29
CA ALA A 203 -8.52 -14.88 -8.42
C ALA A 203 -9.50 -14.92 -9.61
N THR A 204 -10.79 -14.60 -9.40
CA THR A 204 -11.78 -14.51 -10.49
C THR A 204 -11.66 -13.22 -11.32
N LEU A 205 -11.03 -12.17 -10.77
CA LEU A 205 -10.88 -10.87 -11.42
C LEU A 205 -9.75 -10.93 -12.46
N ARG A 206 -10.08 -10.69 -13.74
CA ARG A 206 -9.11 -10.81 -14.84
C ARG A 206 -8.08 -9.69 -14.87
N GLU A 207 -8.43 -8.55 -14.30
CA GLU A 207 -7.63 -7.33 -14.25
C GLU A 207 -6.72 -7.26 -13.03
N ILE A 208 -6.92 -8.11 -12.01
CA ILE A 208 -6.09 -8.18 -10.81
C ILE A 208 -5.21 -9.43 -10.85
N GLU A 209 -3.97 -9.31 -10.41
CA GLU A 209 -3.10 -10.45 -10.15
C GLU A 209 -2.73 -10.52 -8.67
N ILE A 210 -2.79 -11.73 -8.11
CA ILE A 210 -2.24 -12.02 -6.80
C ILE A 210 -0.73 -12.23 -6.98
N VAL A 211 0.06 -11.39 -6.33
CA VAL A 211 1.52 -11.35 -6.49
C VAL A 211 2.24 -12.09 -5.38
N ALA A 212 1.72 -12.00 -4.14
CA ALA A 212 2.26 -12.70 -2.99
C ALA A 212 1.14 -13.12 -2.03
N ALA A 213 1.28 -14.30 -1.43
CA ALA A 213 0.29 -14.87 -0.51
C ALA A 213 0.95 -15.71 0.58
N SER A 214 0.22 -15.93 1.68
CA SER A 214 0.60 -16.82 2.77
C SER A 214 -0.44 -17.94 2.87
N GLY A 215 0.03 -19.16 3.16
CA GLY A 215 -0.86 -20.27 3.51
C GLY A 215 -1.62 -20.05 4.81
N ILE A 216 -1.19 -19.09 5.64
CA ILE A 216 -1.80 -18.75 6.94
C ILE A 216 -2.54 -17.41 6.82
N ALA A 217 -1.84 -16.37 6.37
CA ALA A 217 -2.37 -15.00 6.33
C ALA A 217 -3.10 -14.63 5.01
N GLY A 218 -3.31 -15.59 4.10
CA GLY A 218 -4.04 -15.37 2.84
C GLY A 218 -3.32 -14.47 1.84
N VAL A 219 -4.09 -13.81 0.96
CA VAL A 219 -3.54 -12.84 -0.01
C VAL A 219 -2.83 -11.73 0.74
N TYR A 220 -1.60 -11.40 0.33
CA TYR A 220 -0.81 -10.32 0.90
C TYR A 220 -0.64 -9.14 -0.06
N VAL A 221 -0.14 -9.40 -1.27
CA VAL A 221 -0.06 -8.41 -2.35
C VAL A 221 -0.94 -8.85 -3.51
N ALA A 222 -1.85 -7.97 -3.92
CA ALA A 222 -2.52 -8.06 -5.22
C ALA A 222 -2.38 -6.73 -5.96
N ALA A 223 -2.28 -6.77 -7.28
CA ALA A 223 -2.07 -5.57 -8.10
C ALA A 223 -2.97 -5.62 -9.35
N ARG A 224 -3.52 -4.47 -9.75
CA ARG A 224 -4.17 -4.35 -11.05
C ARG A 224 -3.10 -4.36 -12.15
N LYS A 225 -3.38 -5.05 -13.26
CA LYS A 225 -2.43 -5.25 -14.38
C LYS A 225 -1.88 -3.97 -15.01
N ASP A 226 -2.58 -2.84 -14.84
CA ASP A 226 -2.15 -1.53 -15.33
C ASP A 226 -1.45 -0.67 -14.26
N GLY A 227 -1.21 -1.21 -13.07
CA GLY A 227 -0.48 -0.55 -11.98
C GLY A 227 -1.25 0.53 -11.25
N ARG A 228 -2.50 0.78 -11.63
CA ARG A 228 -3.28 1.89 -11.06
C ARG A 228 -3.76 1.63 -9.65
N GLN A 229 -3.82 0.36 -9.24
CA GLN A 229 -4.28 -0.04 -7.93
C GLN A 229 -3.42 -1.17 -7.38
N LEU A 230 -2.99 -1.02 -6.14
CA LEU A 230 -2.17 -1.98 -5.40
C LEU A 230 -2.82 -2.24 -4.04
N PHE A 231 -2.96 -3.51 -3.68
CA PHE A 231 -3.69 -3.97 -2.51
C PHE A 231 -2.73 -4.73 -1.58
N ILE A 232 -2.48 -4.16 -0.41
CA ILE A 232 -1.58 -4.71 0.62
C ILE A 232 -2.41 -5.01 1.86
N THR A 233 -2.68 -6.29 2.13
CA THR A 233 -3.57 -6.68 3.24
C THR A 233 -2.87 -6.69 4.60
N GLY A 234 -1.53 -6.76 4.59
CA GLY A 234 -0.69 -6.68 5.79
C GLY A 234 -0.26 -5.24 6.11
N HIS A 235 0.70 -5.13 7.02
CA HIS A 235 1.13 -3.87 7.61
C HIS A 235 2.66 -3.68 7.55
N SER A 236 3.25 -3.78 6.36
CA SER A 236 4.71 -3.66 6.20
C SER A 236 5.30 -2.32 6.63
N GLU A 237 4.47 -1.30 6.86
CA GLU A 237 4.85 -0.03 7.47
C GLU A 237 5.06 -0.10 8.99
N TYR A 238 4.63 -1.19 9.66
CA TYR A 238 4.70 -1.28 11.12
C TYR A 238 6.13 -1.22 11.66
N GLU A 239 6.32 -0.39 12.67
CA GLU A 239 7.54 -0.37 13.47
C GLU A 239 7.57 -1.52 14.49
N PRO A 240 8.75 -1.84 15.05
CA PRO A 240 8.96 -3.03 15.86
C PRO A 240 7.96 -3.21 16.99
N LEU A 241 7.46 -2.13 17.60
CA LEU A 241 6.59 -2.17 18.78
C LEU A 241 5.10 -2.02 18.48
N CYS A 242 4.67 -1.96 17.21
CA CYS A 242 3.27 -1.75 16.85
C CYS A 242 2.35 -2.88 17.37
N LEU A 243 2.69 -4.14 17.07
CA LEU A 243 1.90 -5.29 17.52
C LEU A 243 1.93 -5.44 19.06
N LYS A 244 3.06 -5.15 19.70
CA LYS A 244 3.18 -5.08 21.17
C LYS A 244 2.21 -4.05 21.75
N GLY A 245 2.21 -2.83 21.21
CA GLY A 245 1.33 -1.76 21.66
C GLY A 245 -0.16 -2.07 21.44
N GLU A 246 -0.52 -2.79 20.37
CA GLU A 246 -1.88 -3.29 20.20
C GLU A 246 -2.25 -4.34 21.27
N TYR A 247 -1.37 -5.31 21.50
CA TYR A 247 -1.57 -6.37 22.50
C TYR A 247 -1.73 -5.81 23.93
N GLU A 248 -0.82 -4.90 24.33
CA GLU A 248 -0.85 -4.27 25.65
C GLU A 248 -2.08 -3.37 25.86
N ARG A 249 -2.49 -2.65 24.82
CA ARG A 249 -3.73 -1.85 24.84
C ARG A 249 -4.94 -2.74 25.06
N ASP A 250 -5.04 -3.84 24.31
CA ASP A 250 -6.20 -4.73 24.37
C ASP A 250 -6.27 -5.44 25.74
N LEU A 251 -5.12 -5.86 26.31
CA LEU A 251 -5.04 -6.33 27.70
C LEU A 251 -5.49 -5.28 28.71
N SER A 252 -5.03 -4.04 28.55
CA SER A 252 -5.38 -2.94 29.46
C SER A 252 -6.87 -2.57 29.39
N ALA A 253 -7.53 -2.87 28.26
CA ALA A 253 -8.98 -2.73 28.09
C ALA A 253 -9.78 -3.89 28.69
N GLY A 254 -9.13 -4.85 29.35
CA GLY A 254 -9.77 -6.04 29.94
C GLY A 254 -10.16 -7.10 28.91
N LEU A 255 -9.62 -7.02 27.69
CA LEU A 255 -9.77 -8.07 26.69
C LEU A 255 -8.75 -9.19 26.94
N ALA A 256 -8.98 -10.35 26.32
CA ALA A 256 -8.05 -11.47 26.32
C ALA A 256 -7.46 -11.67 24.89
N PRO A 257 -6.65 -10.73 24.38
CA PRO A 257 -6.04 -10.90 23.06
C PRO A 257 -5.06 -12.07 23.08
N ALA A 258 -4.98 -12.80 21.96
CA ALA A 258 -3.89 -13.75 21.75
C ALA A 258 -2.55 -13.00 21.62
N ILE A 259 -1.47 -13.63 22.07
CA ILE A 259 -0.12 -13.12 21.85
C ILE A 259 0.16 -13.10 20.34
N PRO A 260 0.69 -12.00 19.78
CA PRO A 260 0.98 -11.95 18.36
C PRO A 260 1.92 -13.07 17.92
N GLU A 261 1.53 -13.82 16.90
CA GLU A 261 2.28 -14.98 16.40
C GLU A 261 3.62 -14.57 15.78
N ASN A 262 4.66 -15.39 15.99
CA ASN A 262 6.01 -15.22 15.45
C ASN A 262 6.64 -13.82 15.66
N TYR A 263 6.26 -13.14 16.75
CA TYR A 263 6.67 -11.77 17.00
C TYR A 263 7.62 -11.66 18.20
N PHE A 264 7.26 -12.25 19.34
CA PHE A 264 8.09 -12.30 20.54
C PHE A 264 8.95 -13.58 20.59
N PRO A 265 10.24 -13.49 20.95
CA PRO A 265 11.05 -14.66 21.24
C PRO A 265 10.36 -15.58 22.27
N GLY A 266 10.17 -16.85 21.92
CA GLY A 266 9.53 -17.84 22.79
C GLY A 266 8.08 -17.51 23.16
N ASN A 267 7.38 -16.66 22.40
CA ASN A 267 6.05 -16.15 22.71
C ASN A 267 5.95 -15.47 24.09
N ASP A 268 7.03 -14.83 24.55
CA ASP A 268 7.06 -14.08 25.82
C ASP A 268 6.90 -12.57 25.58
N PRO A 269 5.74 -11.95 25.92
CA PRO A 269 5.50 -10.52 25.72
C PRO A 269 6.43 -9.59 26.53
N LYS A 270 7.19 -10.14 27.49
CA LYS A 270 8.20 -9.39 28.24
C LYS A 270 9.49 -9.16 27.45
N GLN A 271 9.74 -9.96 26.42
CA GLN A 271 10.90 -9.80 25.56
C GLN A 271 10.66 -8.75 24.47
N ASP A 272 11.74 -8.21 23.92
CA ASP A 272 11.65 -7.35 22.74
C ASP A 272 11.42 -8.19 21.47
N PRO A 273 10.58 -7.71 20.54
CA PRO A 273 10.24 -8.46 19.34
C PRO A 273 11.40 -8.56 18.36
N ILE A 274 11.46 -9.66 17.60
CA ILE A 274 12.43 -9.82 16.51
C ILE A 274 11.82 -9.27 15.22
N VAL A 275 12.57 -8.41 14.54
CA VAL A 275 12.09 -7.73 13.34
C VAL A 275 12.55 -8.47 12.09
N THR A 276 11.62 -9.11 11.39
CA THR A 276 11.92 -9.89 10.17
C THR A 276 11.30 -9.30 8.89
N TRP A 277 10.50 -8.24 8.99
CA TRP A 277 9.72 -7.70 7.86
C TRP A 277 10.23 -6.38 7.27
N LYS A 278 11.20 -5.71 7.93
CA LYS A 278 11.63 -4.35 7.53
C LYS A 278 12.25 -4.29 6.14
N SER A 279 13.01 -5.29 5.72
CA SER A 279 13.61 -5.38 4.39
C SER A 279 12.54 -5.33 3.29
N HIS A 280 11.57 -6.23 3.37
CA HIS A 280 10.52 -6.37 2.36
C HIS A 280 9.52 -5.22 2.41
N GLY A 281 9.30 -4.62 3.59
CA GLY A 281 8.57 -3.36 3.69
C GLY A 281 9.26 -2.22 2.94
N ASN A 282 10.56 -2.00 3.15
CA ASN A 282 11.30 -0.99 2.40
C ASN A 282 11.28 -1.24 0.89
N LEU A 283 11.48 -2.49 0.46
CA LEU A 283 11.40 -2.86 -0.95
C LEU A 283 10.00 -2.61 -1.52
N LEU A 284 8.93 -2.94 -0.80
CA LEU A 284 7.55 -2.72 -1.24
C LEU A 284 7.29 -1.26 -1.61
N PHE A 285 7.59 -0.34 -0.69
CA PHE A 285 7.34 1.08 -0.88
C PHE A 285 8.28 1.70 -1.91
N SER A 286 9.56 1.28 -1.95
CA SER A 286 10.51 1.72 -2.97
C SER A 286 10.11 1.26 -4.37
N ASN A 287 9.67 0.00 -4.51
CA ASN A 287 9.18 -0.56 -5.76
C ASN A 287 7.88 0.11 -6.21
N TRP A 288 6.95 0.37 -5.30
CA TRP A 288 5.73 1.12 -5.62
C TRP A 288 6.07 2.52 -6.14
N LEU A 289 6.90 3.27 -5.41
CA LEU A 289 7.26 4.63 -5.79
C LEU A 289 7.97 4.67 -7.15
N ASN A 290 8.84 3.70 -7.44
CA ASN A 290 9.58 3.67 -8.69
C ASN A 290 8.73 3.13 -9.86
N TYR A 291 8.14 1.96 -9.72
CA TYR A 291 7.54 1.22 -10.85
C TYR A 291 6.05 1.51 -11.05
N TYR A 292 5.34 1.95 -10.01
CA TYR A 292 3.90 2.18 -10.06
C TYR A 292 3.55 3.67 -10.02
N VAL A 293 4.37 4.49 -9.36
CA VAL A 293 4.19 5.94 -9.30
C VAL A 293 5.04 6.64 -10.35
N TYR A 294 6.37 6.58 -10.25
CA TYR A 294 7.27 7.34 -11.12
C TYR A 294 7.19 6.94 -12.59
N GLN A 295 7.39 5.65 -12.91
CA GLN A 295 7.46 5.19 -14.31
C GLN A 295 6.10 5.19 -15.03
N LEU A 296 4.99 5.16 -14.29
CA LEU A 296 3.66 5.22 -14.88
C LEU A 296 3.10 6.64 -14.92
N SER A 297 3.61 7.57 -14.11
CA SER A 297 3.07 8.92 -14.10
C SER A 297 3.51 9.70 -15.33
N PRO A 298 2.57 10.37 -16.03
CA PRO A 298 2.94 11.25 -17.12
C PRO A 298 3.70 12.47 -16.59
N PHE A 299 4.57 13.03 -17.43
CA PHE A 299 5.25 14.26 -17.09
C PHE A 299 4.25 15.42 -16.88
N ASP A 300 3.32 15.62 -17.83
CA ASP A 300 2.20 16.56 -17.66
C ASP A 300 1.13 15.98 -16.73
N MET A 301 1.08 16.48 -15.50
CA MET A 301 0.11 16.08 -14.47
C MET A 301 -1.35 16.22 -14.93
N SER A 302 -1.67 17.14 -15.86
CA SER A 302 -3.04 17.33 -16.35
C SER A 302 -3.59 16.11 -17.09
N THR A 303 -2.69 15.21 -17.51
CA THR A 303 -3.03 13.97 -18.23
C THR A 303 -3.25 12.78 -17.31
N ILE A 304 -2.99 12.91 -16.01
CA ILE A 304 -3.25 11.84 -15.02
C ILE A 304 -4.73 11.42 -15.07
N GLY A 305 -4.93 10.11 -15.17
CA GLY A 305 -6.22 9.44 -15.28
C GLY A 305 -6.81 9.34 -16.68
N LYS A 306 -6.13 9.89 -17.70
CA LYS A 306 -6.41 9.54 -19.11
C LYS A 306 -5.83 8.15 -19.39
N LYS A 307 -6.46 7.37 -20.28
CA LYS A 307 -5.96 6.04 -20.67
C LYS A 307 -4.52 6.18 -21.20
N PHE A 308 -3.59 5.42 -20.63
CA PHE A 308 -2.26 5.29 -21.19
C PHE A 308 -2.34 4.74 -22.61
N ALA A 309 -1.70 5.42 -23.57
CA ALA A 309 -1.59 4.92 -24.94
C ALA A 309 -0.74 3.64 -25.01
N ARG A 310 0.20 3.48 -24.06
CA ARG A 310 1.07 2.31 -23.90
C ARG A 310 1.57 2.27 -22.46
N ILE A 311 1.50 1.11 -21.80
CA ILE A 311 2.18 0.90 -20.51
C ILE A 311 3.63 0.53 -20.83
N PRO A 312 4.63 1.27 -20.33
CA PRO A 312 6.02 1.11 -20.74
C PRO A 312 6.66 -0.20 -20.26
N MET A 313 6.02 -0.91 -19.33
CA MET A 313 6.52 -2.14 -18.74
C MET A 313 5.37 -3.12 -18.50
N GLN A 314 5.66 -4.41 -18.62
CA GLN A 314 4.73 -5.46 -18.22
C GLN A 314 4.74 -5.58 -16.69
N LEU A 315 3.63 -5.24 -16.04
CA LEU A 315 3.51 -5.26 -14.57
C LEU A 315 3.17 -6.66 -14.01
N ALA A 316 2.99 -7.64 -14.91
CA ALA A 316 2.44 -8.97 -14.72
C ALA A 316 3.17 -10.04 -15.56
#